data_AF-A0A8K0IAN7-F1
#
_entry.id   AF-A0A8K0IAN7-F1
#
_cell.length_a   1.000
_cell.length_b   1.000
_cell.length_c   1.000
_cell.angle_alpha   90.00
_cell.angle_beta   90.00
_cell.angle_gamma   90.00
#
_symmetry.space_group_name_H-M   'P 1'
#
loop_
_entity.id
_entity.type
_entity.pdbx_description
1 polymer ?
#
loop_
_entity_poly.entity_id
_entity_poly.type
_entity_poly.pdbx_seq_one_letter_code
_entity_poly.pdbx_strand_id
1 'polypeptide(L)'
;MLWQNQGQNLTGVLPEEFANLTFSTDMVLEDNQLQGSIPPALGNLINLRRFLVSANNLSGELPDSLGKLTNITFARKCIQSGYLYDYNRLLVTGHGLIDGNPISGKIPSFIGNWTKLDRLRVSDWKGGDGKFPPLQNMKSMQYLVLRNLSISGELPDFIEEMTALYVLDLSFNNLTGSIPKSFDGLQNSIGFMFLTNNMLSGTIPSWILSSSKSIDLSYNSFTGFPTPVGCQQGNVFLLVGIWFLVIRHQTIIHYYFFINCGGPKVIVDDNEYEDDTLQQGPSTYAVSVSQKWAYSSTGDFLDNDKAKYIARNVSELNMTKPELYMTARLNPLSLKYYGLCLQKGSYKVNLHFAEIMYTNDQTYFSVGERLFDASIQGKNVMQDFNIAKVANGTGKEIIRSFNATVDGTLEIHFQWAGKGTNAIPQRGVYGPLISAIAVTPKGRMLRTMVKLLSSVYLIVLLKLS
;
A
#
# COMPACT_ATOMS: atom_id res chain seq x y z
N MET A 1 26.88 9.88 -20.61
CA MET A 1 27.36 10.13 -19.23
C MET A 1 26.26 9.70 -18.27
N LEU A 2 26.61 9.23 -17.07
CA LEU A 2 25.67 8.61 -16.13
C LEU A 2 25.66 9.42 -14.82
N TRP A 3 24.53 10.03 -14.50
CA TRP A 3 24.32 10.74 -13.23
C TRP A 3 23.48 9.84 -12.31
N GLN A 4 24.10 9.32 -11.26
CA GLN A 4 23.45 8.48 -10.25
C GLN A 4 23.74 9.03 -8.86
N ASN A 5 22.73 9.70 -8.28
CA ASN A 5 22.73 10.15 -6.89
C ASN A 5 21.42 9.71 -6.25
N GLN A 6 21.36 8.47 -5.77
CA GLN A 6 20.21 7.95 -5.02
C GLN A 6 20.50 8.01 -3.52
N GLY A 7 19.54 8.47 -2.70
CA GLY A 7 19.69 8.41 -1.24
C GLY A 7 20.80 9.28 -0.67
N GLN A 8 21.07 10.45 -1.29
CA GLN A 8 22.17 11.34 -0.90
C GLN A 8 21.69 12.58 -0.13
N ASN A 9 20.42 12.64 0.26
CA ASN A 9 19.78 13.81 0.90
C ASN A 9 20.00 15.12 0.12
N LEU A 10 20.05 15.05 -1.22
CA LEU A 10 20.23 16.25 -2.04
C LEU A 10 19.02 17.17 -1.92
N THR A 11 19.27 18.45 -1.63
CA THR A 11 18.27 19.51 -1.51
C THR A 11 18.41 20.52 -2.66
N GLY A 12 17.42 21.40 -2.82
CA GLY A 12 17.43 22.44 -3.84
C GLY A 12 16.63 22.06 -5.09
N VAL A 13 16.77 22.84 -6.15
CA VAL A 13 15.99 22.66 -7.40
C VAL A 13 16.79 21.90 -8.46
N LEU A 14 16.10 21.29 -9.42
CA LEU A 14 16.71 20.78 -10.65
C LEU A 14 17.22 21.96 -11.50
N PRO A 15 18.53 22.08 -11.80
CA PRO A 15 19.06 23.18 -12.59
C PRO A 15 18.70 23.05 -14.09
N GLU A 16 18.46 24.17 -14.78
CA GLU A 16 18.24 24.17 -16.24
C GLU A 16 19.50 23.76 -17.00
N GLU A 17 20.67 24.02 -16.44
CA GLU A 17 21.98 23.70 -17.00
C GLU A 17 22.20 22.19 -17.20
N PHE A 18 21.43 21.33 -16.52
CA PHE A 18 21.43 19.88 -16.79
C PHE A 18 21.00 19.56 -18.22
N ALA A 19 20.24 20.44 -18.89
CA ALA A 19 19.90 20.31 -20.31
C ALA A 19 21.13 20.38 -21.25
N ASN A 20 22.25 20.94 -20.80
CA ASN A 20 23.50 20.99 -21.56
C ASN A 20 24.20 19.62 -21.64
N LEU A 21 23.80 18.65 -20.80
CA LEU A 21 24.33 17.29 -20.78
C LEU A 21 23.72 16.43 -21.91
N THR A 22 23.74 16.90 -23.15
CA THR A 22 23.02 16.32 -24.31
C THR A 22 23.42 14.87 -24.65
N PHE A 23 24.61 14.42 -24.21
CA PHE A 23 25.08 13.03 -24.28
C PHE A 23 24.72 12.19 -23.04
N SER A 24 23.84 12.68 -22.17
CA SER A 24 23.34 11.91 -21.04
C SER A 24 22.31 10.89 -21.51
N THR A 25 22.53 9.64 -21.11
CA THR A 25 21.61 8.53 -21.31
C THR A 25 20.84 8.20 -20.03
N ASP A 26 21.32 8.68 -18.87
CA ASP A 26 20.85 8.27 -17.56
C ASP A 26 20.92 9.41 -16.55
N MET A 27 19.76 9.79 -16.00
CA MET A 27 19.60 10.72 -14.89
C MET A 27 18.78 10.04 -13.79
N VAL A 28 19.44 9.71 -12.69
CA VAL A 28 18.86 8.99 -11.54
C VAL A 28 19.11 9.82 -10.27
N LEU A 29 18.01 10.34 -9.72
CA LEU A 29 17.98 11.28 -8.59
C LEU A 29 16.95 10.84 -7.53
N GLU A 30 16.56 9.57 -7.53
CA GLU A 30 15.53 9.03 -6.64
C GLU A 30 15.89 9.10 -5.16
N ASP A 31 14.88 9.11 -4.30
CA ASP A 31 15.03 9.10 -2.84
C ASP A 31 15.95 10.26 -2.34
N ASN A 32 15.60 11.50 -2.69
CA ASN A 32 16.28 12.72 -2.26
C ASN A 32 15.26 13.77 -1.79
N GLN A 33 15.71 15.01 -1.56
CA GLN A 33 14.91 16.13 -1.06
C GLN A 33 14.85 17.28 -2.09
N LEU A 34 14.94 16.96 -3.39
CA LEU A 34 14.86 17.95 -4.47
C LEU A 34 13.45 18.53 -4.55
N GLN A 35 13.36 19.84 -4.82
CA GLN A 35 12.11 20.61 -4.79
C GLN A 35 11.94 21.51 -6.03
N GLY A 36 10.82 22.22 -6.11
CA GLY A 36 10.49 23.05 -7.28
C GLY A 36 9.94 22.22 -8.43
N SER A 37 9.91 22.77 -9.64
CA SER A 37 9.39 22.09 -10.83
C SER A 37 10.46 21.37 -11.63
N ILE A 38 10.04 20.44 -12.48
CA ILE A 38 10.91 19.84 -13.50
C ILE A 38 11.15 20.91 -14.59
N PRO A 39 12.38 21.32 -14.90
CA PRO A 39 12.62 22.40 -15.86
C PRO A 39 12.27 21.97 -17.29
N PRO A 40 11.55 22.80 -18.09
CA PRO A 40 11.24 22.49 -19.48
C PRO A 40 12.48 22.24 -20.35
N ALA A 41 13.63 22.82 -19.99
CA ALA A 41 14.90 22.61 -20.67
C ALA A 41 15.34 21.13 -20.72
N LEU A 42 14.95 20.29 -19.75
CA LEU A 42 15.30 18.86 -19.72
C LEU A 42 14.73 18.06 -20.91
N GLY A 43 13.69 18.56 -21.58
CA GLY A 43 13.18 18.00 -22.83
C GLY A 43 14.20 18.04 -24.00
N ASN A 44 15.32 18.76 -23.85
CA ASN A 44 16.41 18.75 -24.84
C ASN A 44 17.34 17.52 -24.72
N LEU A 45 17.21 16.73 -23.66
CA LEU A 45 18.00 15.51 -23.43
C LEU A 45 17.49 14.33 -24.27
N ILE A 46 17.38 14.47 -25.59
CA ILE A 46 16.75 13.49 -26.50
C ILE A 46 17.41 12.08 -26.51
N ASN A 47 18.63 11.96 -25.99
CA ASN A 47 19.36 10.70 -25.81
C ASN A 47 19.03 9.99 -24.48
N LEU A 48 18.28 10.65 -23.59
CA LEU A 48 17.94 10.15 -22.27
C LEU A 48 17.09 8.88 -22.39
N ARG A 49 17.56 7.83 -21.73
CA ARG A 49 16.91 6.53 -21.63
C ARG A 49 16.28 6.40 -20.24
N ARG A 50 17.07 6.60 -19.18
CA ARG A 50 16.55 6.62 -17.81
C ARG A 50 16.39 8.05 -17.30
N PHE A 51 15.18 8.41 -16.89
CA PHE A 51 14.89 9.60 -16.09
C PHE A 51 14.11 9.14 -14.85
N LEU A 52 14.75 9.16 -13.69
CA LEU A 52 14.21 8.61 -12.45
C LEU A 52 14.34 9.66 -11.34
N VAL A 53 13.21 10.26 -10.95
CA VAL A 53 13.14 11.32 -9.91
C VAL A 53 12.09 11.03 -8.85
N SER A 54 11.73 9.75 -8.68
CA SER A 54 10.78 9.28 -7.65
C SER A 54 11.25 9.61 -6.23
N ALA A 55 10.31 9.68 -5.28
CA ALA A 55 10.60 9.99 -3.87
C ALA A 55 11.47 11.27 -3.69
N ASN A 56 10.95 12.40 -4.16
CA ASN A 56 11.48 13.75 -3.96
C ASN A 56 10.32 14.70 -3.59
N ASN A 57 10.59 16.00 -3.50
CA ASN A 57 9.59 17.05 -3.25
C ASN A 57 9.30 17.90 -4.50
N LEU A 58 9.40 17.32 -5.70
CA LEU A 58 9.14 18.00 -6.97
C LEU A 58 7.64 18.30 -7.13
N SER A 59 7.32 19.43 -7.76
CA SER A 59 5.99 20.04 -7.71
C SER A 59 5.65 20.79 -9.01
N GLY A 60 4.40 21.23 -9.15
CA GLY A 60 3.92 21.87 -10.37
C GLY A 60 3.57 20.87 -11.47
N GLU A 61 3.41 21.35 -12.70
CA GLU A 61 3.03 20.51 -13.86
C GLU A 61 4.26 19.88 -14.54
N LEU A 62 4.05 18.76 -15.25
CA LEU A 62 5.06 18.21 -16.15
C LEU A 62 5.19 19.07 -17.41
N PRO A 63 6.40 19.49 -17.81
CA PRO A 63 6.58 20.21 -19.07
C PRO A 63 6.26 19.35 -20.31
N ASP A 64 5.49 19.90 -21.25
CA ASP A 64 5.23 19.29 -22.57
C ASP A 64 6.50 18.95 -23.36
N SER A 65 7.60 19.64 -23.07
CA SER A 65 8.91 19.36 -23.67
C SER A 65 9.45 17.96 -23.36
N LEU A 66 9.01 17.32 -22.27
CA LEU A 66 9.35 15.92 -21.94
C LEU A 66 8.79 14.93 -22.97
N GLY A 67 7.76 15.32 -23.74
CA GLY A 67 7.26 14.54 -24.88
C GLY A 67 8.28 14.30 -25.99
N LYS A 68 9.38 15.07 -26.04
CA LYS A 68 10.51 14.86 -26.95
C LYS A 68 11.37 13.63 -26.59
N LEU A 69 11.26 13.11 -25.37
CA LEU A 69 12.09 12.04 -24.83
C LEU A 69 11.60 10.65 -25.29
N THR A 70 11.58 10.40 -26.59
CA THR A 70 11.04 9.15 -27.20
C THR A 70 11.99 7.94 -27.10
N ASN A 71 13.14 8.12 -26.45
CA ASN A 71 14.13 7.07 -26.15
C ASN A 71 14.05 6.55 -24.72
N ILE A 72 13.07 6.97 -23.93
CA ILE A 72 12.91 6.57 -22.53
C ILE A 72 12.67 5.05 -22.41
N THR A 73 13.49 4.39 -21.60
CA THR A 73 13.49 2.96 -21.26
C THR A 73 13.99 2.76 -19.82
N PHE A 74 14.00 1.55 -19.29
CA PHE A 74 14.59 1.23 -17.99
C PHE A 74 15.56 0.06 -18.11
N ALA A 75 16.81 0.33 -17.79
CA ALA A 75 17.77 -0.68 -17.43
C ALA A 75 18.33 -0.30 -16.06
N ARG A 76 17.60 -0.60 -14.96
CA ARG A 76 18.20 -0.47 -13.64
C ARG A 76 19.21 -1.59 -13.42
N LYS A 77 20.48 -1.21 -13.38
CA LYS A 77 21.47 -1.91 -12.57
C LYS A 77 21.15 -1.62 -11.12
N CYS A 78 20.60 -2.60 -10.41
CA CYS A 78 20.39 -2.52 -8.97
C CYS A 78 21.67 -2.97 -8.25
N ILE A 79 22.16 -2.14 -7.33
CA ILE A 79 23.07 -2.60 -6.29
C ILE A 79 22.19 -3.09 -5.15
N GLN A 80 22.29 -4.38 -4.82
CA GLN A 80 21.66 -4.95 -3.62
C GLN A 80 22.78 -5.56 -2.79
N SER A 81 22.86 -5.18 -1.51
CA SER A 81 23.89 -5.69 -0.57
C SER A 81 25.35 -5.52 -1.05
N GLY A 82 25.65 -4.43 -1.79
CA GLY A 82 26.98 -4.18 -2.36
C GLY A 82 27.32 -4.97 -3.63
N TYR A 83 26.43 -5.86 -4.09
CA TYR A 83 26.60 -6.61 -5.34
C TYR A 83 25.76 -6.00 -6.46
N LEU A 84 26.36 -5.89 -7.64
CA LEU A 84 25.72 -5.41 -8.85
C LEU A 84 24.95 -6.57 -9.50
N TYR A 85 23.63 -6.63 -9.32
CA TYR A 85 22.81 -7.67 -9.94
C TYR A 85 22.43 -7.24 -11.36
N ASP A 86 23.21 -7.70 -12.34
CA ASP A 86 22.77 -7.75 -13.73
C ASP A 86 21.72 -8.86 -13.88
N TYR A 87 20.44 -8.48 -13.77
CA TYR A 87 19.35 -9.33 -14.22
C TYR A 87 19.45 -9.46 -15.75
N ASN A 88 20.00 -10.59 -16.22
CA ASN A 88 20.12 -10.94 -17.64
C ASN A 88 18.74 -11.24 -18.26
N ARG A 89 17.89 -10.21 -18.36
CA ARG A 89 16.67 -10.16 -19.16
C ARG A 89 16.66 -8.83 -19.91
N LEU A 90 16.74 -8.92 -21.23
CA LEU A 90 16.58 -7.80 -22.15
C LEU A 90 15.16 -7.22 -21.96
N LEU A 91 15.06 -5.99 -21.44
CA LEU A 91 13.78 -5.36 -21.10
C LEU A 91 13.85 -3.87 -21.52
N VAL A 92 12.80 -3.36 -22.19
CA VAL A 92 12.67 -2.01 -22.79
C VAL A 92 11.37 -1.36 -22.28
N THR A 93 11.43 -0.25 -21.53
CA THR A 93 10.76 -0.35 -20.19
C THR A 93 10.46 0.90 -19.32
N GLY A 94 10.51 2.16 -19.75
CA GLY A 94 10.69 3.35 -18.84
C GLY A 94 9.86 3.51 -17.52
N HIS A 95 10.31 2.95 -16.38
CA HIS A 95 9.59 3.03 -15.08
C HIS A 95 9.54 4.45 -14.47
N GLY A 96 8.47 4.69 -13.70
CA GLY A 96 8.58 5.24 -12.33
C GLY A 96 9.09 6.67 -12.21
N LEU A 97 8.79 7.53 -13.18
CA LEU A 97 9.34 8.88 -13.28
C LEU A 97 9.01 9.79 -12.08
N ILE A 98 7.79 9.72 -11.54
CA ILE A 98 7.19 10.83 -10.76
C ILE A 98 6.70 10.43 -9.36
N ASP A 99 6.38 9.16 -9.14
CA ASP A 99 5.75 8.70 -7.90
C ASP A 99 6.55 9.10 -6.65
N GLY A 100 5.87 9.43 -5.56
CA GLY A 100 6.53 9.97 -4.37
C GLY A 100 6.70 11.50 -4.32
N ASN A 101 6.24 12.24 -5.34
CA ASN A 101 6.36 13.70 -5.45
C ASN A 101 5.00 14.42 -5.47
N PRO A 102 4.86 15.64 -4.89
CA PRO A 102 3.65 16.46 -4.98
C PRO A 102 3.42 17.14 -6.35
N ILE A 103 3.50 16.38 -7.44
CA ILE A 103 3.22 16.86 -8.81
C ILE A 103 1.71 17.12 -8.98
N SER A 104 1.39 18.15 -9.77
CA SER A 104 0.03 18.67 -9.95
C SER A 104 -0.34 18.89 -11.42
N GLY A 105 -1.61 19.17 -11.68
CA GLY A 105 -2.12 19.46 -13.02
C GLY A 105 -2.49 18.22 -13.83
N LYS A 106 -2.68 18.40 -15.14
CA LYS A 106 -3.20 17.36 -16.05
C LYS A 106 -2.15 16.29 -16.32
N ILE A 107 -2.57 15.03 -16.45
CA ILE A 107 -1.72 13.96 -16.99
C ILE A 107 -1.48 14.27 -18.48
N PRO A 108 -0.26 14.57 -18.94
CA PRO A 108 -0.05 15.01 -20.31
C PRO A 108 -0.27 13.89 -21.33
N SER A 109 -0.92 14.24 -22.45
CA SER A 109 -1.17 13.30 -23.55
C SER A 109 0.12 12.75 -24.19
N PHE A 110 1.25 13.47 -24.07
CA PHE A 110 2.53 13.02 -24.61
C PHE A 110 3.04 11.71 -23.99
N ILE A 111 2.50 11.25 -22.86
CA ILE A 111 2.84 9.93 -22.27
C ILE A 111 2.54 8.80 -23.28
N GLY A 112 1.52 8.95 -24.13
CA GLY A 112 1.23 8.02 -25.23
C GLY A 112 2.31 7.93 -26.31
N ASN A 113 3.23 8.90 -26.39
CA ASN A 113 4.37 8.88 -27.32
C ASN A 113 5.49 7.94 -26.85
N TRP A 114 5.51 7.56 -25.56
CA TRP A 114 6.51 6.66 -24.99
C TRP A 114 6.14 5.19 -25.25
N THR A 115 5.93 4.82 -26.51
CA THR A 115 5.47 3.46 -26.91
C THR A 115 6.43 2.33 -26.55
N LYS A 116 7.67 2.67 -26.14
CA LYS A 116 8.70 1.76 -25.60
C LYS A 116 8.60 1.55 -24.08
N LEU A 117 7.62 2.13 -23.38
CA LEU A 117 7.37 1.83 -21.97
C LEU A 117 6.75 0.45 -21.83
N ASP A 118 7.19 -0.31 -20.84
CA ASP A 118 6.44 -1.45 -20.29
C ASP A 118 5.85 -1.14 -18.90
N ARG A 119 6.24 -0.06 -18.24
CA ARG A 119 5.97 0.13 -16.81
C ARG A 119 5.65 1.58 -16.47
N LEU A 120 4.37 1.94 -16.51
CA LEU A 120 3.90 3.26 -16.08
C LEU A 120 3.43 3.19 -14.63
N ARG A 121 4.03 4.01 -13.75
CA ARG A 121 3.56 4.20 -12.38
C ARG A 121 3.35 5.68 -12.07
N VAL A 122 2.12 5.98 -11.67
CA VAL A 122 1.59 7.31 -11.40
C VAL A 122 0.62 7.17 -10.21
N SER A 123 0.87 7.88 -9.13
CA SER A 123 0.03 7.88 -7.93
C SER A 123 -0.15 9.29 -7.38
N ASP A 124 -1.29 9.54 -6.73
CA ASP A 124 -1.51 10.69 -5.84
C ASP A 124 -1.32 12.09 -6.50
N TRP A 125 -1.44 12.16 -7.83
CA TRP A 125 -1.30 13.37 -8.64
C TRP A 125 -2.49 14.30 -8.45
N LYS A 126 -2.26 15.52 -7.96
CA LYS A 126 -3.33 16.46 -7.63
C LYS A 126 -3.76 17.31 -8.82
N GLY A 127 -5.06 17.36 -9.10
CA GLY A 127 -5.62 18.26 -10.14
C GLY A 127 -5.49 17.72 -11.58
N GLY A 128 -5.42 16.40 -11.73
CA GLY A 128 -5.65 15.75 -13.03
C GLY A 128 -7.07 16.02 -13.57
N ASP A 129 -7.28 15.84 -14.88
CA ASP A 129 -8.58 16.06 -15.51
C ASP A 129 -9.55 14.85 -15.41
N GLY A 130 -9.20 13.88 -14.57
CA GLY A 130 -10.02 12.69 -14.29
C GLY A 130 -10.16 11.71 -15.47
N LYS A 131 -9.28 11.79 -16.47
CA LYS A 131 -9.32 10.91 -17.66
C LYS A 131 -8.23 9.84 -17.62
N PHE A 132 -8.55 8.69 -18.22
CA PHE A 132 -7.57 7.66 -18.50
C PHE A 132 -6.57 8.17 -19.57
N PRO A 133 -5.25 8.08 -19.35
CA PRO A 133 -4.27 8.57 -20.32
C PRO A 133 -4.27 7.77 -21.63
N PRO A 134 -3.80 8.35 -22.75
CA PRO A 134 -3.85 7.72 -24.08
C PRO A 134 -2.75 6.65 -24.25
N LEU A 135 -2.96 5.47 -23.66
CA LEU A 135 -1.97 4.37 -23.65
C LEU A 135 -2.19 3.30 -24.73
N GLN A 136 -3.07 3.54 -25.73
CA GLN A 136 -3.49 2.56 -26.75
C GLN A 136 -2.32 1.89 -27.48
N ASN A 137 -1.23 2.64 -27.69
CA ASN A 137 -0.07 2.17 -28.45
C ASN A 137 0.98 1.43 -27.58
N MET A 138 0.76 1.30 -26.27
CA MET A 138 1.76 0.80 -25.31
C MET A 138 1.63 -0.72 -25.08
N LYS A 139 1.59 -1.49 -26.16
CA LYS A 139 1.27 -2.93 -26.14
C LYS A 139 2.31 -3.80 -25.39
N SER A 140 3.49 -3.25 -25.10
CA SER A 140 4.52 -3.90 -24.29
C SER A 140 4.31 -3.75 -22.77
N MET A 141 3.25 -3.07 -22.31
CA MET A 141 2.98 -2.81 -20.89
C MET A 141 2.92 -4.09 -20.05
N GLN A 142 3.81 -4.18 -19.07
CA GLN A 142 3.90 -5.16 -17.99
C GLN A 142 3.38 -4.63 -16.65
N TYR A 143 3.57 -3.35 -16.30
CA TYR A 143 3.04 -2.80 -15.04
C TYR A 143 2.37 -1.46 -15.28
N LEU A 144 1.04 -1.41 -15.17
CA LEU A 144 0.26 -0.19 -15.24
C LEU A 144 -0.30 0.12 -13.86
N VAL A 145 0.23 1.16 -13.22
CA VAL A 145 -0.17 1.63 -11.89
C VAL A 145 -0.62 3.08 -12.01
N LEU A 146 -1.93 3.32 -11.92
CA LEU A 146 -2.59 4.62 -12.02
C LEU A 146 -3.51 4.80 -10.79
N ARG A 147 -2.94 5.11 -9.62
CA ARG A 147 -3.66 5.09 -8.32
C ARG A 147 -4.05 6.49 -7.83
N ASN A 148 -5.24 6.65 -7.26
CA ASN A 148 -5.63 7.92 -6.63
C ASN A 148 -5.48 9.15 -7.55
N LEU A 149 -5.93 9.01 -8.80
CA LEU A 149 -5.83 10.04 -9.86
C LEU A 149 -7.20 10.63 -10.23
N SER A 150 -8.25 10.27 -9.49
CA SER A 150 -9.65 10.60 -9.78
C SER A 150 -10.11 10.20 -11.19
N ILE A 151 -9.51 9.18 -11.79
CA ILE A 151 -9.86 8.71 -13.14
C ILE A 151 -11.31 8.19 -13.12
N SER A 152 -12.11 8.65 -14.09
CA SER A 152 -13.54 8.36 -14.19
C SER A 152 -13.93 7.82 -15.56
N GLY A 153 -15.15 7.29 -15.66
CA GLY A 153 -15.61 6.55 -16.84
C GLY A 153 -15.30 5.05 -16.75
N GLU A 154 -15.50 4.33 -17.85
CA GLU A 154 -15.34 2.88 -17.90
C GLU A 154 -13.88 2.46 -18.15
N LEU A 155 -13.58 1.18 -17.88
CA LEU A 155 -12.28 0.57 -18.21
C LEU A 155 -12.08 0.58 -19.74
N PRO A 156 -11.01 1.20 -20.28
CA PRO A 156 -10.82 1.27 -21.73
C PRO A 156 -10.53 -0.10 -22.36
N ASP A 157 -11.22 -0.42 -23.45
CA ASP A 157 -11.11 -1.71 -24.16
C ASP A 157 -9.67 -2.05 -24.55
N PHE A 158 -8.84 -1.06 -24.94
CA PHE A 158 -7.45 -1.26 -25.36
C PHE A 158 -6.55 -1.95 -24.32
N ILE A 159 -6.97 -2.03 -23.05
CA ILE A 159 -6.28 -2.81 -22.01
C ILE A 159 -6.25 -4.31 -22.39
N GLU A 160 -7.24 -4.82 -23.14
CA GLU A 160 -7.25 -6.21 -23.63
C GLU A 160 -6.04 -6.54 -24.53
N GLU A 161 -5.52 -5.54 -25.26
CA GLU A 161 -4.34 -5.69 -26.11
C GLU A 161 -3.02 -5.71 -25.33
N MET A 162 -3.02 -5.30 -24.06
CA MET A 162 -1.84 -5.29 -23.18
C MET A 162 -1.54 -6.70 -22.63
N THR A 163 -1.40 -7.68 -23.52
CA THR A 163 -1.23 -9.10 -23.15
C THR A 163 0.04 -9.41 -22.35
N ALA A 164 1.01 -8.49 -22.29
CA ALA A 164 2.19 -8.58 -21.43
C ALA A 164 1.96 -8.16 -19.95
N LEU A 165 0.76 -7.65 -19.61
CA LEU A 165 0.46 -6.99 -18.34
C LEU A 165 0.51 -7.96 -17.16
N TYR A 166 1.47 -7.75 -16.26
CA TYR A 166 1.69 -8.50 -15.03
C TYR A 166 1.09 -7.81 -13.80
N VAL A 167 1.12 -6.47 -13.74
CA VAL A 167 0.45 -5.66 -12.73
C VAL A 167 -0.51 -4.68 -13.40
N LEU A 168 -1.80 -4.76 -13.05
CA LEU A 168 -2.78 -3.70 -13.31
C LEU A 168 -3.27 -3.14 -11.98
N ASP A 169 -3.03 -1.87 -11.72
CA ASP A 169 -3.50 -1.21 -10.51
C ASP A 169 -4.14 0.13 -10.84
N LEU A 170 -5.47 0.17 -10.70
CA LEU A 170 -6.32 1.34 -10.92
C LEU A 170 -7.07 1.70 -9.62
N SER A 171 -6.51 1.34 -8.46
CA SER A 171 -7.14 1.52 -7.17
C SER A 171 -7.36 2.99 -6.79
N PHE A 172 -8.38 3.24 -5.97
CA PHE A 172 -8.73 4.58 -5.45
C PHE A 172 -9.08 5.59 -6.56
N ASN A 173 -9.81 5.16 -7.58
CA ASN A 173 -10.30 6.04 -8.65
C ASN A 173 -11.84 6.10 -8.65
N ASN A 174 -12.40 6.74 -9.68
CA ASN A 174 -13.81 6.96 -9.88
C ASN A 174 -14.34 6.13 -11.06
N LEU A 175 -13.73 4.98 -11.36
CA LEU A 175 -14.08 4.14 -12.50
C LEU A 175 -15.47 3.51 -12.33
N THR A 176 -16.24 3.45 -13.42
CA THR A 176 -17.62 2.95 -13.50
C THR A 176 -17.74 1.81 -14.53
N GLY A 177 -18.96 1.31 -14.76
CA GLY A 177 -19.20 0.23 -15.72
C GLY A 177 -18.80 -1.14 -15.16
N SER A 178 -18.72 -2.15 -16.02
CA SER A 178 -18.28 -3.51 -15.64
C SER A 178 -16.87 -3.82 -16.09
N ILE A 179 -16.22 -4.84 -15.51
CA ILE A 179 -14.98 -5.40 -16.05
C ILE A 179 -15.32 -6.13 -17.36
N PRO A 180 -14.75 -5.74 -18.52
CA PRO A 180 -15.06 -6.37 -19.80
C PRO A 180 -14.72 -7.87 -19.81
N LYS A 181 -15.55 -8.66 -20.48
CA LYS A 181 -15.30 -10.11 -20.62
C LYS A 181 -14.11 -10.41 -21.53
N SER A 182 -13.82 -9.54 -22.51
CA SER A 182 -12.70 -9.66 -23.45
C SER A 182 -11.31 -9.46 -22.81
N PHE A 183 -11.26 -9.03 -21.54
CA PHE A 183 -10.02 -8.99 -20.77
C PHE A 183 -9.53 -10.41 -20.36
N ASP A 184 -10.18 -11.48 -20.82
CA ASP A 184 -9.74 -12.87 -20.59
C ASP A 184 -8.36 -13.18 -21.20
N GLY A 185 -7.96 -12.46 -22.26
CA GLY A 185 -6.59 -12.46 -22.78
C GLY A 185 -5.50 -12.14 -21.75
N LEU A 186 -5.86 -11.44 -20.66
CA LEU A 186 -4.95 -11.07 -19.56
C LEU A 186 -4.81 -12.17 -18.48
N GLN A 187 -5.63 -13.22 -18.52
CA GLN A 187 -5.70 -14.26 -17.47
C GLN A 187 -4.34 -14.94 -17.22
N ASN A 188 -3.55 -15.12 -18.27
CA ASN A 188 -2.27 -15.82 -18.19
C ASN A 188 -1.12 -14.93 -17.70
N SER A 189 -1.10 -13.66 -18.13
CA SER A 189 -0.03 -12.71 -17.86
C SER A 189 -0.14 -12.03 -16.50
N ILE A 190 -1.35 -11.66 -16.06
CA ILE A 190 -1.55 -10.95 -14.80
C ILE A 190 -1.04 -11.79 -13.61
N GLY A 191 -0.20 -11.17 -12.78
CA GLY A 191 0.14 -11.63 -11.43
C GLY A 191 -0.67 -10.90 -10.36
N PHE A 192 -0.92 -9.61 -10.58
CA PHE A 192 -1.58 -8.71 -9.66
C PHE A 192 -2.60 -7.81 -10.38
N MET A 193 -3.84 -7.77 -9.89
CA MET A 193 -4.87 -6.83 -10.35
C MET A 193 -5.51 -6.13 -9.15
N PHE A 194 -5.42 -4.81 -9.07
CA PHE A 194 -6.01 -4.04 -7.97
C PHE A 194 -6.96 -2.98 -8.53
N LEU A 195 -8.26 -3.20 -8.35
CA LEU A 195 -9.34 -2.29 -8.74
C LEU A 195 -10.11 -1.79 -7.50
N THR A 196 -9.55 -1.97 -6.30
CA THR A 196 -10.19 -1.59 -5.03
C THR A 196 -10.55 -0.12 -4.97
N ASN A 197 -11.64 0.21 -4.26
CA ASN A 197 -12.14 1.59 -4.09
C ASN A 197 -12.37 2.28 -5.44
N ASN A 198 -13.36 1.78 -6.16
CA ASN A 198 -13.90 2.37 -7.40
C ASN A 198 -15.44 2.25 -7.38
N MET A 199 -16.09 2.61 -8.49
CA MET A 199 -17.55 2.48 -8.67
C MET A 199 -17.89 1.40 -9.73
N LEU A 200 -17.02 0.41 -9.93
CA LEU A 200 -17.24 -0.69 -10.87
C LEU A 200 -18.44 -1.54 -10.44
N SER A 201 -19.13 -2.14 -11.39
CA SER A 201 -20.43 -2.79 -11.20
C SER A 201 -20.64 -3.96 -12.17
N GLY A 202 -21.86 -4.51 -12.20
CA GLY A 202 -22.17 -5.69 -13.02
C GLY A 202 -21.56 -6.98 -12.45
N THR A 203 -21.48 -8.03 -13.27
CA THR A 203 -20.96 -9.33 -12.83
C THR A 203 -19.45 -9.46 -13.02
N ILE A 204 -18.80 -10.21 -12.13
CA ILE A 204 -17.37 -10.49 -12.21
C ILE A 204 -17.11 -11.57 -13.27
N PRO A 205 -16.21 -11.35 -14.26
CA PRO A 205 -15.86 -12.34 -15.26
C PRO A 205 -15.31 -13.66 -14.66
N SER A 206 -15.63 -14.79 -15.31
CA SER A 206 -15.24 -16.12 -14.85
C SER A 206 -13.73 -16.35 -14.82
N TRP A 207 -12.97 -15.68 -15.69
CA TRP A 207 -11.50 -15.75 -15.71
C TRP A 207 -10.87 -15.10 -14.45
N ILE A 208 -11.55 -14.13 -13.83
CA ILE A 208 -11.18 -13.59 -12.51
C ILE A 208 -11.56 -14.58 -11.41
N LEU A 209 -12.80 -15.09 -11.41
CA LEU A 209 -13.30 -16.00 -10.36
C LEU A 209 -12.55 -17.34 -10.30
N SER A 210 -11.97 -17.79 -11.42
CA SER A 210 -11.12 -18.98 -11.52
C SER A 210 -9.62 -18.69 -11.37
N SER A 211 -9.25 -17.44 -11.10
CA SER A 211 -7.85 -17.02 -11.00
C SER A 211 -7.20 -17.45 -9.69
N SER A 212 -5.95 -17.92 -9.77
CA SER A 212 -5.07 -18.10 -8.61
C SER A 212 -4.21 -16.86 -8.29
N LYS A 213 -4.32 -15.82 -9.12
CA LYS A 213 -3.53 -14.57 -9.05
C LYS A 213 -4.07 -13.65 -7.97
N SER A 214 -3.26 -12.67 -7.54
CA SER A 214 -3.65 -11.71 -6.51
C SER A 214 -4.56 -10.63 -7.11
N ILE A 215 -5.86 -10.74 -6.90
CA ILE A 215 -6.85 -9.81 -7.46
C ILE A 215 -7.62 -9.14 -6.32
N ASP A 216 -7.76 -7.82 -6.33
CA ASP A 216 -8.58 -7.07 -5.37
C ASP A 216 -9.66 -6.26 -6.10
N LEU A 217 -10.92 -6.64 -5.88
CA LEU A 217 -12.13 -5.97 -6.38
C LEU A 217 -12.97 -5.35 -5.24
N SER A 218 -12.46 -5.31 -4.00
CA SER A 218 -13.16 -4.78 -2.83
C SER A 218 -13.59 -3.32 -3.00
N TYR A 219 -14.58 -2.88 -2.23
CA TYR A 219 -15.11 -1.51 -2.30
C TYR A 219 -15.51 -1.08 -3.74
N ASN A 220 -16.32 -1.92 -4.36
CA ASN A 220 -17.00 -1.69 -5.64
C ASN A 220 -18.48 -2.12 -5.51
N SER A 221 -19.26 -1.94 -6.58
CA SER A 221 -20.70 -2.23 -6.67
C SER A 221 -21.02 -3.47 -7.54
N PHE A 222 -20.15 -4.49 -7.51
CA PHE A 222 -20.36 -5.75 -8.25
C PHE A 222 -21.58 -6.53 -7.75
N THR A 223 -22.19 -7.31 -8.65
CA THR A 223 -23.38 -8.13 -8.42
C THR A 223 -23.19 -9.56 -8.91
N GLY A 224 -24.14 -10.46 -8.59
CA GLY A 224 -24.10 -11.84 -9.08
C GLY A 224 -23.10 -12.75 -8.38
N PHE A 225 -22.77 -12.47 -7.11
CA PHE A 225 -21.95 -13.37 -6.30
C PHE A 225 -22.60 -14.77 -6.22
N PRO A 226 -21.86 -15.86 -6.50
CA PRO A 226 -22.27 -17.15 -5.98
C PRO A 226 -22.28 -17.06 -4.46
N THR A 227 -23.31 -17.63 -3.83
CA THR A 227 -23.22 -17.97 -2.40
C THR A 227 -21.96 -18.85 -2.20
N PRO A 228 -21.18 -18.65 -1.12
CA PRO A 228 -19.87 -19.28 -1.00
C PRO A 228 -20.06 -20.76 -0.67
N VAL A 229 -20.02 -21.62 -1.70
CA VAL A 229 -20.03 -23.08 -1.54
C VAL A 229 -18.63 -23.56 -1.14
N GLY A 230 -18.15 -23.11 0.02
CA GLY A 230 -16.86 -23.49 0.60
C GLY A 230 -15.93 -22.31 0.92
N CYS A 231 -14.96 -22.57 1.80
CA CYS A 231 -13.99 -21.57 2.30
C CYS A 231 -12.77 -21.37 1.38
N GLN A 232 -12.82 -21.82 0.12
CA GLN A 232 -11.75 -21.67 -0.86
C GLN A 232 -12.17 -20.75 -2.00
N GLN A 233 -12.23 -19.45 -1.71
CA GLN A 233 -11.89 -18.45 -2.73
C GLN A 233 -10.36 -18.25 -2.67
N GLY A 234 -9.71 -18.20 -3.84
CA GLY A 234 -8.26 -17.98 -3.95
C GLY A 234 -7.86 -16.56 -3.56
N ASN A 235 -6.73 -16.08 -4.08
CA ASN A 235 -6.20 -14.73 -3.81
C ASN A 235 -7.04 -13.58 -4.45
N VAL A 236 -8.33 -13.81 -4.68
CA VAL A 236 -9.31 -12.90 -5.27
C VAL A 236 -10.17 -12.32 -4.14
N PHE A 237 -9.87 -11.09 -3.73
CA PHE A 237 -10.55 -10.37 -2.65
C PHE A 237 -11.75 -9.60 -3.19
N LEU A 238 -12.96 -9.95 -2.73
CA LEU A 238 -14.23 -9.49 -3.30
C LEU A 238 -15.10 -8.68 -2.32
N LEU A 239 -14.58 -8.22 -1.18
CA LEU A 239 -15.44 -7.62 -0.15
C LEU A 239 -16.05 -6.28 -0.58
N VAL A 240 -17.30 -6.37 -1.02
CA VAL A 240 -18.30 -5.30 -0.96
C VAL A 240 -18.76 -5.15 0.48
N GLY A 241 -19.07 -3.92 0.91
CA GLY A 241 -19.54 -3.57 2.27
C GLY A 241 -20.88 -4.19 2.72
N ILE A 242 -21.34 -5.25 2.06
CA ILE A 242 -22.57 -6.01 2.34
C ILE A 242 -22.22 -7.37 2.97
N TRP A 243 -21.02 -7.90 2.76
CA TRP A 243 -20.62 -9.22 3.30
C TRP A 243 -20.39 -9.25 4.82
N PHE A 244 -20.41 -8.10 5.51
CA PHE A 244 -20.54 -8.03 6.96
C PHE A 244 -21.86 -8.63 7.48
N LEU A 245 -22.89 -8.82 6.63
CA LEU A 245 -24.19 -9.38 7.02
C LEU A 245 -24.26 -10.92 7.06
N VAL A 246 -23.22 -11.65 6.63
CA VAL A 246 -23.20 -13.12 6.65
C VAL A 246 -22.30 -13.71 7.75
N ILE A 247 -21.95 -12.90 8.76
CA ILE A 247 -21.76 -13.46 10.10
C ILE A 247 -23.16 -13.78 10.66
N ARG A 248 -23.63 -15.01 10.36
CA ARG A 248 -24.88 -15.57 10.92
C ARG A 248 -24.97 -15.26 12.40
N HIS A 249 -26.07 -14.63 12.84
CA HIS A 249 -26.46 -14.39 14.24
C HIS A 249 -25.47 -14.89 15.31
N GLN A 250 -24.35 -14.17 15.49
CA GLN A 250 -23.49 -14.43 16.63
C GLN A 250 -24.11 -13.75 17.85
N THR A 251 -24.43 -14.56 18.85
CA THR A 251 -24.86 -14.13 20.19
C THR A 251 -23.69 -13.61 21.04
N ILE A 252 -22.47 -13.69 20.53
CA ILE A 252 -21.25 -13.25 21.20
C ILE A 252 -20.98 -11.79 20.82
N ILE A 253 -21.00 -10.92 21.84
CA ILE A 253 -20.66 -9.51 21.71
C ILE A 253 -19.29 -9.27 22.34
N HIS A 254 -18.40 -8.62 21.60
CA HIS A 254 -17.05 -8.29 22.02
C HIS A 254 -16.99 -6.89 22.65
N TYR A 255 -16.14 -6.73 23.67
CA TYR A 255 -15.98 -5.49 24.43
C TYR A 255 -14.59 -4.87 24.30
N TYR A 256 -13.61 -5.64 23.85
CA TYR A 256 -12.22 -5.25 23.65
C TYR A 256 -11.53 -6.27 22.75
N PHE A 257 -10.41 -5.87 22.15
CA PHE A 257 -9.48 -6.80 21.50
C PHE A 257 -8.07 -6.19 21.48
N PHE A 258 -7.08 -7.06 21.36
CA PHE A 258 -5.66 -6.71 21.33
C PHE A 258 -5.00 -7.55 20.24
N ILE A 259 -4.16 -6.96 19.40
CA ILE A 259 -3.52 -7.60 18.24
C ILE A 259 -2.03 -7.31 18.27
N ASN A 260 -1.18 -8.34 18.21
CA ASN A 260 0.25 -8.18 17.96
C ASN A 260 0.48 -8.23 16.43
N CYS A 261 0.49 -7.07 15.79
CA CYS A 261 0.42 -6.94 14.33
C CYS A 261 1.68 -7.51 13.65
N GLY A 262 1.50 -8.49 12.77
CA GLY A 262 2.60 -9.26 12.18
C GLY A 262 3.32 -10.22 13.14
N GLY A 263 2.87 -10.34 14.39
CA GLY A 263 3.56 -11.05 15.47
C GLY A 263 2.83 -12.29 15.99
N PRO A 264 3.51 -13.16 16.75
CA PRO A 264 2.88 -14.23 17.51
C PRO A 264 2.07 -13.66 18.69
N LYS A 265 1.20 -14.48 19.28
CA LYS A 265 0.47 -14.14 20.51
C LYS A 265 1.45 -13.82 21.64
N VAL A 266 1.20 -12.73 22.37
CA VAL A 266 1.99 -12.29 23.54
C VAL A 266 1.07 -11.79 24.67
N ILE A 267 1.57 -11.76 25.91
CA ILE A 267 0.83 -11.27 27.08
C ILE A 267 1.58 -10.06 27.65
N VAL A 268 0.91 -8.91 27.74
CA VAL A 268 1.48 -7.64 28.23
C VAL A 268 0.47 -6.90 29.11
N ASP A 269 0.89 -6.48 30.30
CA ASP A 269 0.03 -5.86 31.33
C ASP A 269 -1.26 -6.66 31.66
N ASP A 270 -1.16 -7.98 31.80
CA ASP A 270 -2.29 -8.93 31.93
C ASP A 270 -3.25 -8.99 30.72
N ASN A 271 -2.92 -8.37 29.58
CA ASN A 271 -3.71 -8.42 28.35
C ASN A 271 -3.08 -9.39 27.36
N GLU A 272 -3.87 -10.33 26.85
CA GLU A 272 -3.47 -11.21 25.76
C GLU A 272 -3.67 -10.50 24.41
N TYR A 273 -2.57 -10.24 23.72
CA TYR A 273 -2.54 -9.77 22.34
C TYR A 273 -2.56 -10.98 21.41
N GLU A 274 -3.61 -11.08 20.59
CA GLU A 274 -3.79 -12.18 19.65
C GLU A 274 -2.78 -12.11 18.49
N ASP A 275 -2.48 -13.26 17.89
CA ASP A 275 -1.47 -13.38 16.85
C ASP A 275 -1.96 -12.91 15.48
N ASP A 276 -1.08 -12.27 14.72
CA ASP A 276 -1.33 -11.79 13.36
C ASP A 276 -0.23 -12.30 12.42
N THR A 277 -0.09 -13.63 12.37
CA THR A 277 1.07 -14.31 11.78
C THR A 277 0.98 -14.59 10.28
N LEU A 278 -0.17 -14.34 9.63
CA LEU A 278 -0.36 -14.60 8.20
C LEU A 278 0.61 -13.78 7.33
N GLN A 279 1.39 -14.51 6.52
CA GLN A 279 2.41 -13.93 5.62
C GLN A 279 1.83 -13.40 4.30
N GLN A 280 0.56 -13.71 4.00
CA GLN A 280 -0.15 -13.20 2.82
C GLN A 280 -0.45 -11.70 2.99
N GLY A 281 -0.50 -10.97 1.87
CA GLY A 281 -0.72 -9.53 1.88
C GLY A 281 -0.97 -8.77 0.57
N PRO A 282 -0.66 -9.26 -0.66
CA PRO A 282 -0.92 -8.47 -1.87
C PRO A 282 -2.41 -8.27 -2.15
N SER A 283 -3.22 -9.29 -1.94
CA SER A 283 -4.68 -9.23 -1.94
C SER A 283 -5.18 -10.26 -0.93
N THR A 284 -5.57 -9.82 0.27
CA THR A 284 -5.79 -10.72 1.39
C THR A 284 -6.84 -10.17 2.33
N TYR A 285 -7.73 -11.05 2.79
CA TYR A 285 -8.58 -10.81 3.96
C TYR A 285 -8.53 -12.03 4.87
N ALA A 286 -8.22 -11.81 6.13
CA ALA A 286 -8.13 -12.86 7.13
C ALA A 286 -8.93 -12.47 8.37
N VAL A 287 -9.77 -13.39 8.84
CA VAL A 287 -10.49 -13.28 10.11
C VAL A 287 -9.69 -14.03 11.18
N SER A 288 -9.54 -13.42 12.35
CA SER A 288 -8.93 -14.05 13.51
C SER A 288 -9.64 -15.33 13.93
N VAL A 289 -8.91 -16.26 14.55
CA VAL A 289 -9.50 -17.49 15.12
C VAL A 289 -10.55 -17.18 16.18
N SER A 290 -10.34 -16.11 16.95
CA SER A 290 -11.30 -15.61 17.95
C SER A 290 -12.54 -14.96 17.34
N GLN A 291 -12.50 -14.60 16.06
CA GLN A 291 -13.50 -13.83 15.32
C GLN A 291 -13.78 -12.43 15.92
N LYS A 292 -12.94 -11.95 16.84
CA LYS A 292 -13.02 -10.59 17.41
C LYS A 292 -12.56 -9.51 16.43
N TRP A 293 -11.69 -9.89 15.51
CA TRP A 293 -11.11 -8.96 14.54
C TRP A 293 -10.78 -9.64 13.21
N ALA A 294 -10.54 -8.83 12.19
CA ALA A 294 -10.05 -9.24 10.88
C ALA A 294 -9.08 -8.19 10.33
N TYR A 295 -8.33 -8.52 9.29
CA TYR A 295 -7.60 -7.53 8.49
C TYR A 295 -7.83 -7.73 7.00
N SER A 296 -7.75 -6.63 6.22
CA SER A 296 -7.56 -6.67 4.76
C SER A 296 -6.26 -5.98 4.37
N SER A 297 -5.62 -6.48 3.33
CA SER A 297 -4.31 -6.00 2.85
C SER A 297 -4.31 -6.02 1.32
N THR A 298 -3.95 -4.89 0.71
CA THR A 298 -3.94 -4.68 -0.75
C THR A 298 -2.61 -4.11 -1.22
N GLY A 299 -2.18 -4.48 -2.42
CA GLY A 299 -1.09 -3.85 -3.17
C GLY A 299 0.22 -4.63 -3.14
N ASP A 300 0.99 -4.50 -4.22
CA ASP A 300 2.31 -5.10 -4.39
C ASP A 300 3.46 -4.10 -4.12
N PHE A 301 4.62 -4.62 -3.70
CA PHE A 301 5.82 -3.83 -3.41
C PHE A 301 6.68 -3.65 -4.67
N LEU A 302 7.01 -2.41 -4.99
CA LEU A 302 7.73 -2.03 -6.21
C LEU A 302 9.01 -2.86 -6.42
N ASP A 303 9.04 -3.59 -7.53
CA ASP A 303 10.14 -4.45 -7.98
C ASP A 303 10.57 -5.51 -6.93
N ASN A 304 9.66 -5.96 -6.06
CA ASN A 304 9.91 -7.01 -5.06
C ASN A 304 8.67 -7.91 -4.87
N ASP A 305 8.42 -8.79 -5.84
CA ASP A 305 7.35 -9.80 -5.86
C ASP A 305 7.40 -10.81 -4.69
N LYS A 306 8.53 -10.85 -3.97
CA LYS A 306 8.79 -11.69 -2.79
C LYS A 306 8.89 -10.88 -1.49
N ALA A 307 8.46 -9.63 -1.50
CA ALA A 307 8.45 -8.78 -0.31
C ALA A 307 7.59 -9.40 0.80
N LYS A 308 8.03 -9.18 2.04
CA LYS A 308 7.31 -9.63 3.23
C LYS A 308 6.37 -8.53 3.70
N TYR A 309 5.14 -8.91 4.03
CA TYR A 309 4.14 -8.03 4.64
C TYR A 309 4.25 -7.98 6.17
N ILE A 310 5.32 -8.58 6.72
CA ILE A 310 5.66 -8.59 8.15
C ILE A 310 7.14 -8.20 8.29
N ALA A 311 7.38 -7.08 8.98
CA ALA A 311 8.68 -6.67 9.46
C ALA A 311 9.03 -7.48 10.70
N ARG A 312 10.31 -7.85 10.82
CA ARG A 312 10.86 -8.52 11.99
C ARG A 312 12.14 -7.83 12.38
N ASN A 313 12.18 -7.31 13.59
CA ASN A 313 13.40 -6.85 14.20
C ASN A 313 14.24 -8.07 14.66
N VAL A 314 15.56 -7.92 14.64
CA VAL A 314 16.53 -8.93 15.08
C VAL A 314 17.45 -8.43 16.21
N SER A 315 17.41 -7.12 16.52
CA SER A 315 18.21 -6.49 17.58
C SER A 315 17.40 -6.35 18.86
N GLU A 316 18.05 -6.22 20.01
CA GLU A 316 17.35 -5.87 21.25
C GLU A 316 16.76 -4.45 21.17
N LEU A 317 15.53 -4.28 21.66
CA LEU A 317 14.88 -2.96 21.76
C LEU A 317 14.93 -2.48 23.21
N ASN A 318 15.66 -1.38 23.45
CA ASN A 318 15.76 -0.77 24.77
C ASN A 318 14.50 0.06 25.09
N MET A 319 13.42 -0.63 25.48
CA MET A 319 12.12 -0.06 25.81
C MET A 319 11.39 -0.93 26.85
N THR A 320 10.26 -0.45 27.36
CA THR A 320 9.57 -1.07 28.49
C THR A 320 8.94 -2.44 28.18
N LYS A 321 8.48 -2.65 26.93
CA LYS A 321 7.65 -3.79 26.49
C LYS A 321 8.03 -4.25 25.07
N PRO A 322 9.30 -4.63 24.83
CA PRO A 322 9.85 -4.85 23.50
C PRO A 322 9.10 -5.92 22.69
N GLU A 323 8.48 -6.90 23.36
CA GLU A 323 7.70 -8.00 22.78
C GLU A 323 6.55 -7.57 21.84
N LEU A 324 5.98 -6.37 22.02
CA LEU A 324 4.97 -5.81 21.10
C LEU A 324 5.55 -5.10 19.87
N TYR A 325 6.87 -4.92 19.82
CA TYR A 325 7.57 -4.13 18.80
C TYR A 325 8.67 -4.91 18.07
N MET A 326 8.91 -6.18 18.42
CA MET A 326 9.80 -7.07 17.67
C MET A 326 9.27 -7.41 16.27
N THR A 327 7.97 -7.21 16.03
CA THR A 327 7.30 -7.41 14.75
C THR A 327 6.39 -6.23 14.42
N ALA A 328 6.10 -6.06 13.14
CA ALA A 328 5.05 -5.15 12.68
C ALA A 328 4.46 -5.66 11.36
N ARG A 329 3.15 -5.48 11.15
CA ARG A 329 2.56 -5.65 9.81
C ARG A 329 2.86 -4.40 8.98
N LEU A 330 3.25 -4.62 7.72
CA LEU A 330 3.44 -3.56 6.72
C LEU A 330 2.71 -3.87 5.42
N ASN A 331 2.46 -2.85 4.64
CA ASN A 331 1.75 -2.96 3.36
C ASN A 331 2.12 -1.78 2.43
N PRO A 332 2.22 -1.96 1.10
CA PRO A 332 2.65 -0.92 0.14
C PRO A 332 1.56 0.07 -0.29
N LEU A 333 0.30 -0.12 0.10
CA LEU A 333 -0.83 0.65 -0.41
C LEU A 333 -1.92 0.84 0.64
N SER A 334 -2.65 -0.22 1.01
CA SER A 334 -3.79 -0.16 1.92
C SER A 334 -3.82 -1.37 2.87
N LEU A 335 -3.87 -1.10 4.17
CA LEU A 335 -3.99 -2.07 5.25
C LEU A 335 -5.13 -1.65 6.18
N LYS A 336 -6.16 -2.47 6.32
CA LYS A 336 -7.27 -2.22 7.25
C LYS A 336 -7.34 -3.31 8.31
N TYR A 337 -7.66 -2.91 9.54
CA TYR A 337 -8.08 -3.81 10.61
C TYR A 337 -9.52 -3.51 10.99
N TYR A 338 -10.27 -4.56 11.30
CA TYR A 338 -11.66 -4.51 11.73
C TYR A 338 -11.79 -5.08 13.13
N GLY A 339 -12.45 -4.37 14.04
CA GLY A 339 -13.03 -4.99 15.24
C GLY A 339 -14.44 -5.46 14.90
N LEU A 340 -14.73 -6.74 15.11
CA LEU A 340 -15.97 -7.42 14.70
C LEU A 340 -16.88 -7.68 15.91
N CYS A 341 -18.20 -7.58 15.70
CA CYS A 341 -19.23 -7.86 16.70
C CYS A 341 -19.05 -7.10 18.02
N LEU A 342 -18.54 -5.87 17.96
CA LEU A 342 -18.32 -5.00 19.10
C LEU A 342 -19.64 -4.44 19.65
N GLN A 343 -19.77 -4.40 20.97
CA GLN A 343 -20.89 -3.73 21.65
C GLN A 343 -21.00 -2.27 21.17
N LYS A 344 -22.20 -1.81 20.82
CA LYS A 344 -22.45 -0.40 20.47
C LYS A 344 -21.99 0.52 21.61
N GLY A 345 -21.09 1.46 21.33
CA GLY A 345 -20.51 2.33 22.35
C GLY A 345 -19.31 3.14 21.89
N SER A 346 -18.68 3.86 22.83
CA SER A 346 -17.43 4.58 22.59
C SER A 346 -16.24 3.75 23.06
N TYR A 347 -15.17 3.75 22.27
CA TYR A 347 -13.95 2.98 22.49
C TYR A 347 -12.71 3.89 22.47
N LYS A 348 -11.72 3.55 23.29
CA LYS A 348 -10.35 4.05 23.17
C LYS A 348 -9.57 3.07 22.30
N VAL A 349 -9.03 3.59 21.19
CA VAL A 349 -8.19 2.87 20.23
C VAL A 349 -6.75 3.34 20.43
N ASN A 350 -5.85 2.46 20.83
CA ASN A 350 -4.42 2.72 20.90
C ASN A 350 -3.74 2.01 19.73
N LEU A 351 -2.98 2.77 18.95
CA LEU A 351 -2.15 2.27 17.85
C LEU A 351 -0.68 2.35 18.29
N HIS A 352 0.00 1.22 18.28
CA HIS A 352 1.39 1.07 18.76
C HIS A 352 2.35 0.96 17.58
N PHE A 353 3.40 1.77 17.60
CA PHE A 353 4.39 1.89 16.53
C PHE A 353 5.81 1.83 17.08
N ALA A 354 6.71 1.19 16.34
CA ALA A 354 8.14 1.44 16.37
C ALA A 354 8.68 1.29 14.94
N GLU A 355 9.54 2.19 14.47
CA GLU A 355 10.23 2.00 13.20
C GLU A 355 11.35 0.98 13.42
N ILE A 356 11.24 -0.18 12.75
CA ILE A 356 12.12 -1.34 12.93
C ILE A 356 12.74 -1.84 11.62
N MET A 357 12.55 -1.11 10.51
CA MET A 357 13.14 -1.42 9.21
C MET A 357 14.25 -0.44 8.80
N TYR A 358 14.34 0.72 9.45
CA TYR A 358 15.40 1.71 9.29
C TYR A 358 16.28 1.78 10.55
N THR A 359 17.51 2.25 10.39
CA THR A 359 18.51 2.39 11.47
C THR A 359 18.76 3.86 11.83
N ASN A 360 19.44 4.11 12.94
CA ASN A 360 19.93 5.45 13.35
C ASN A 360 21.46 5.62 13.16
N ASP A 361 22.10 4.69 12.47
CA ASP A 361 23.57 4.49 12.47
C ASP A 361 24.33 5.32 11.41
N GLN A 362 23.68 6.32 10.82
CA GLN A 362 24.22 7.16 9.73
C GLN A 362 24.64 6.39 8.47
N THR A 363 24.23 5.12 8.33
CA THR A 363 24.44 4.35 7.10
C THR A 363 23.35 4.64 6.07
N TYR A 364 23.44 4.01 4.90
CA TYR A 364 22.36 3.99 3.90
C TYR A 364 20.99 3.56 4.49
N PHE A 365 20.98 2.76 5.57
CA PHE A 365 19.77 2.32 6.26
C PHE A 365 19.10 3.40 7.13
N SER A 366 19.76 4.53 7.37
CA SER A 366 19.18 5.68 8.10
C SER A 366 18.64 6.79 7.19
N VAL A 367 18.73 6.65 5.86
CA VAL A 367 18.23 7.65 4.89
C VAL A 367 16.75 7.42 4.52
N GLY A 368 16.19 6.25 4.86
CA GLY A 368 14.80 5.91 4.57
C GLY A 368 13.79 6.80 5.29
N GLU A 369 12.80 7.31 4.57
CA GLU A 369 11.65 8.03 5.13
C GLU A 369 10.35 7.28 4.84
N ARG A 370 9.64 6.87 5.91
CA ARG A 370 8.31 6.27 5.84
C ARG A 370 7.26 7.32 6.18
N LEU A 371 6.28 7.49 5.28
CA LEU A 371 5.10 8.32 5.51
C LEU A 371 3.84 7.52 5.14
N PHE A 372 2.85 7.55 6.02
CA PHE A 372 1.54 6.95 5.79
C PHE A 372 0.44 7.70 6.54
N ASP A 373 -0.78 7.54 6.06
CA ASP A 373 -1.97 8.09 6.67
C ASP A 373 -2.69 7.00 7.48
N ALA A 374 -3.48 7.44 8.46
CA ALA A 374 -4.41 6.56 9.17
C ALA A 374 -5.77 7.24 9.38
N SER A 375 -6.83 6.47 9.16
CA SER A 375 -8.20 6.84 9.48
C SER A 375 -8.85 5.81 10.42
N ILE A 376 -9.84 6.26 11.19
CA ILE A 376 -10.65 5.43 12.08
C ILE A 376 -12.11 5.80 11.82
N GLN A 377 -12.97 4.82 11.56
CA GLN A 377 -14.35 5.05 11.05
C GLN A 377 -14.37 6.02 9.85
N GLY A 378 -13.45 5.87 8.89
CA GLY A 378 -13.30 6.76 7.73
C GLY A 378 -12.83 8.19 8.02
N LYS A 379 -12.67 8.59 9.29
CA LYS A 379 -12.12 9.90 9.66
C LYS A 379 -10.60 9.82 9.74
N ASN A 380 -9.89 10.60 8.92
CA ASN A 380 -8.43 10.76 9.04
C ASN A 380 -8.07 11.27 10.45
N VAL A 381 -7.16 10.55 11.11
CA VAL A 381 -6.65 10.84 12.46
C VAL A 381 -5.12 11.05 12.49
N MET A 382 -4.43 10.63 11.43
CA MET A 382 -3.01 10.85 11.21
C MET A 382 -2.77 11.08 9.72
N GLN A 383 -2.19 12.23 9.39
CA GLN A 383 -1.73 12.59 8.05
C GLN A 383 -0.20 12.59 8.04
N ASP A 384 0.41 12.08 6.99
CA ASP A 384 1.86 12.13 6.73
C ASP A 384 2.71 11.58 7.88
N PHE A 385 2.23 10.54 8.56
CA PHE A 385 2.80 10.07 9.81
C PHE A 385 4.12 9.33 9.56
N ASN A 386 5.20 9.88 10.12
CA ASN A 386 6.53 9.29 10.15
C ASN A 386 6.87 8.88 11.59
N ILE A 387 6.98 7.56 11.81
CA ILE A 387 7.19 6.97 13.14
C ILE A 387 8.53 7.44 13.73
N ALA A 388 9.63 7.30 12.97
CA ALA A 388 10.97 7.64 13.44
C ALA A 388 11.10 9.13 13.79
N LYS A 389 10.49 10.02 13.00
CA LYS A 389 10.50 11.46 13.25
C LYS A 389 9.75 11.83 14.54
N VAL A 390 8.61 11.20 14.80
CA VAL A 390 7.82 11.44 16.02
C VAL A 390 8.44 10.77 17.25
N ALA A 391 9.13 9.64 17.08
CA ALA A 391 9.85 8.94 18.14
C ALA A 391 11.26 9.52 18.43
N ASN A 392 11.72 10.49 17.63
CA ASN A 392 13.09 11.02 17.65
C ASN A 392 14.15 9.88 17.49
N GLY A 393 13.97 9.06 16.45
CA GLY A 393 14.82 7.93 16.07
C GLY A 393 14.03 6.61 15.88
N THR A 394 14.65 5.65 15.21
CA THR A 394 14.14 4.27 15.05
C THR A 394 14.32 3.44 16.33
N GLY A 395 13.65 2.29 16.42
CA GLY A 395 13.74 1.37 17.57
C GLY A 395 13.07 1.86 18.86
N LYS A 396 12.17 2.84 18.79
CA LYS A 396 11.51 3.49 19.94
C LYS A 396 9.99 3.37 19.84
N GLU A 397 9.33 3.14 20.98
CA GLU A 397 7.87 3.00 21.03
C GLU A 397 7.14 4.35 20.95
N ILE A 398 6.07 4.39 20.15
CA ILE A 398 5.09 5.49 20.12
C ILE A 398 3.69 4.88 20.16
N ILE A 399 2.85 5.41 21.05
CA ILE A 399 1.45 5.03 21.17
C ILE A 399 0.57 6.24 20.82
N ARG A 400 -0.30 6.08 19.82
CA ARG A 400 -1.29 7.09 19.43
C ARG A 400 -2.68 6.65 19.88
N SER A 401 -3.24 7.38 20.85
CA SER A 401 -4.59 7.11 21.39
C SER A 401 -5.65 7.97 20.71
N PHE A 402 -6.71 7.33 20.22
CA PHE A 402 -7.88 7.97 19.63
C PHE A 402 -9.17 7.47 20.30
N ASN A 403 -10.27 8.18 20.10
CA ASN A 403 -11.60 7.73 20.49
C ASN A 403 -12.42 7.42 19.23
N ALA A 404 -13.11 6.30 19.22
CA ALA A 404 -14.07 5.92 18.18
C ALA A 404 -15.46 5.73 18.78
N THR A 405 -16.50 5.95 17.98
CA THR A 405 -17.86 5.45 18.26
C THR A 405 -18.10 4.28 17.32
N VAL A 406 -18.55 3.16 17.89
CA VAL A 406 -18.67 1.88 17.21
C VAL A 406 -20.11 1.40 17.28
N ASP A 407 -20.61 0.83 16.19
CA ASP A 407 -21.94 0.24 16.07
C ASP A 407 -21.79 -1.13 15.37
N GLY A 408 -21.39 -2.14 16.13
CA GLY A 408 -21.08 -3.49 15.62
C GLY A 408 -19.65 -3.65 15.06
N THR A 409 -19.21 -2.76 14.19
CA THR A 409 -17.88 -2.85 13.53
C THR A 409 -17.03 -1.60 13.77
N LEU A 410 -15.78 -1.79 14.19
CA LEU A 410 -14.74 -0.76 14.19
C LEU A 410 -13.88 -0.92 12.94
N GLU A 411 -13.67 0.12 12.14
CA GLU A 411 -12.66 0.16 11.07
C GLU A 411 -11.48 1.04 11.46
N ILE A 412 -10.27 0.51 11.30
CA ILE A 412 -8.99 1.22 11.37
C ILE A 412 -8.30 1.01 10.02
N HIS A 413 -8.01 2.08 9.29
CA HIS A 413 -7.41 2.00 7.96
C HIS A 413 -6.10 2.77 7.93
N PHE A 414 -5.05 2.11 7.45
CA PHE A 414 -3.75 2.68 7.16
C PHE A 414 -3.52 2.67 5.65
N GLN A 415 -3.03 3.79 5.10
CA GLN A 415 -2.81 3.94 3.67
C GLN A 415 -1.44 4.59 3.41
N TRP A 416 -0.71 4.13 2.40
CA TRP A 416 0.52 4.79 1.98
C TRP A 416 0.22 6.19 1.46
N ALA A 417 0.95 7.21 1.94
CA ALA A 417 0.64 8.63 1.67
C ALA A 417 1.14 9.13 0.29
N GLY A 418 1.39 8.22 -0.66
CA GLY A 418 1.94 8.56 -1.98
C GLY A 418 3.35 9.15 -1.96
N LYS A 419 4.10 9.00 -0.85
CA LYS A 419 5.42 9.63 -0.62
C LYS A 419 6.29 8.91 0.42
N GLY A 420 7.52 9.42 0.59
CA GLY A 420 8.59 8.74 1.30
C GLY A 420 9.40 7.85 0.37
N THR A 421 10.49 7.29 0.88
CA THR A 421 11.44 6.48 0.11
C THR A 421 10.81 5.15 -0.30
N ASN A 422 10.98 4.74 -1.56
CA ASN A 422 10.38 3.52 -2.11
C ASN A 422 11.40 2.41 -2.40
N ALA A 423 12.68 2.79 -2.58
CA ALA A 423 13.77 1.88 -2.91
C ALA A 423 14.88 1.83 -1.84
N ILE A 424 14.80 2.66 -0.79
CA ILE A 424 15.77 2.71 0.32
C ILE A 424 15.16 2.13 1.61
N PRO A 425 15.92 1.36 2.39
CA PRO A 425 17.29 0.87 2.11
C PRO A 425 17.31 -0.44 1.31
N GLN A 426 16.16 -1.07 1.15
CA GLN A 426 15.92 -2.15 0.21
C GLN A 426 14.55 -1.92 -0.44
N ARG A 427 14.35 -2.45 -1.65
CA ARG A 427 13.06 -2.35 -2.34
C ARG A 427 11.98 -3.10 -1.58
N GLY A 428 10.80 -2.50 -1.49
CA GLY A 428 9.69 -3.02 -0.70
C GLY A 428 9.69 -2.59 0.77
N VAL A 429 10.20 -1.39 1.08
CA VAL A 429 10.18 -0.80 2.43
C VAL A 429 9.56 0.60 2.38
N TYR A 430 8.25 0.62 2.14
CA TYR A 430 7.41 1.83 2.16
C TYR A 430 6.00 1.49 2.67
N GLY A 431 5.12 2.49 2.73
CA GLY A 431 3.75 2.34 3.22
C GLY A 431 3.65 2.18 4.74
N PRO A 432 2.42 1.96 5.27
CA PRO A 432 2.20 1.82 6.70
C PRO A 432 2.96 0.67 7.35
N LEU A 433 3.29 0.87 8.62
CA LEU A 433 3.89 -0.09 9.53
C LEU A 433 3.17 0.04 10.88
N ILE A 434 2.65 -1.05 11.44
CA ILE A 434 1.91 -1.07 12.70
C ILE A 434 2.38 -2.27 13.55
N SER A 435 2.75 -2.02 14.81
CA SER A 435 3.32 -3.02 15.71
C SER A 435 2.25 -3.72 16.55
N ALA A 436 1.29 -2.96 17.11
CA ALA A 436 0.15 -3.55 17.81
C ALA A 436 -1.08 -2.62 17.82
N ILE A 437 -2.25 -3.20 18.02
CA ILE A 437 -3.53 -2.49 18.17
C ILE A 437 -4.17 -2.93 19.49
N ALA A 438 -4.63 -1.96 20.30
CA ALA A 438 -5.33 -2.22 21.54
C ALA A 438 -6.63 -1.38 21.61
N VAL A 439 -7.78 -2.06 21.66
CA VAL A 439 -9.11 -1.44 21.63
C VAL A 439 -9.87 -1.80 22.90
N THR A 440 -10.31 -0.78 23.64
CA THR A 440 -10.96 -0.92 24.96
C THR A 440 -12.15 0.02 25.09
N PRO A 441 -13.17 -0.28 25.92
CA PRO A 441 -14.36 0.55 26.03
C PRO A 441 -14.06 1.83 26.83
N LYS A 442 -14.60 2.96 26.39
CA LYS A 442 -14.40 4.28 27.00
C LYS A 442 -15.45 4.55 28.08
N GLY A 443 -15.16 4.13 29.31
CA GLY A 443 -15.98 4.43 30.49
C GLY A 443 -16.02 3.30 31.50
N ARG A 444 -16.80 3.45 32.59
CA ARG A 444 -17.04 2.39 33.57
C ARG A 444 -18.01 1.31 33.05
N MET A 445 -17.67 0.62 31.96
CA MET A 445 -17.99 -0.81 31.93
C MET A 445 -16.93 -1.48 32.80
N LEU A 446 -17.29 -1.73 34.06
CA LEU A 446 -16.34 -2.03 35.11
C LEU A 446 -15.45 -3.23 34.70
N ARG A 447 -14.13 -3.11 34.93
CA ARG A 447 -13.21 -4.26 35.01
C ARG A 447 -13.77 -5.37 35.92
N THR A 448 -14.59 -4.99 36.90
CA THR A 448 -15.36 -5.86 37.80
C THR A 448 -16.39 -6.75 37.09
N MET A 449 -17.13 -6.29 36.07
CA MET A 449 -18.11 -7.14 35.38
C MET A 449 -17.46 -8.18 34.46
N VAL A 450 -16.36 -7.83 33.79
CA VAL A 450 -15.57 -8.79 33.00
C VAL A 450 -14.95 -9.86 33.90
N LYS A 451 -14.39 -9.47 35.06
CA LYS A 451 -13.91 -10.42 36.07
C LYS A 451 -15.04 -11.29 36.65
N LEU A 452 -16.21 -10.71 36.94
CA LEU A 452 -17.36 -11.43 37.46
C LEU A 452 -17.87 -12.50 36.48
N LEU A 453 -18.03 -12.16 35.19
CA LEU A 453 -18.51 -13.11 34.18
C LEU A 453 -17.56 -14.31 34.01
N SER A 454 -16.24 -14.08 34.00
CA SER A 454 -15.26 -15.17 33.97
C SER A 454 -15.29 -16.07 35.23
N SER A 455 -15.52 -15.49 36.41
CA SER A 455 -15.61 -16.26 37.66
C SER A 455 -16.94 -16.99 37.85
N VAL A 456 -18.06 -16.45 37.35
CA VAL A 456 -19.37 -17.11 37.41
C VAL A 456 -19.39 -18.36 36.52
N TYR A 457 -18.75 -18.32 35.35
CA TYR A 457 -18.63 -19.50 34.47
C TYR A 457 -17.87 -20.65 35.16
N LEU A 458 -16.81 -20.33 35.93
CA LEU A 458 -16.04 -21.30 36.70
C LEU A 458 -16.86 -21.92 37.86
N ILE A 459 -17.69 -21.11 38.53
CA ILE A 459 -18.55 -21.56 39.64
C ILE A 459 -19.70 -22.47 39.15
N VAL A 460 -20.23 -22.25 37.94
CA VAL A 460 -21.25 -23.14 37.36
C VAL A 460 -20.67 -24.51 36.99
N LEU A 461 -19.45 -24.56 36.45
CA LEU A 461 -18.76 -25.83 36.15
C LEU A 461 -18.41 -26.62 37.43
N LEU A 462 -17.97 -25.95 38.49
CA LEU A 462 -17.69 -26.56 39.81
C LEU A 462 -18.94 -26.97 40.61
N LYS A 463 -20.16 -26.68 40.11
CA LYS A 463 -21.43 -27.17 40.67
C LYS A 463 -22.10 -28.25 39.82
N LEU A 464 -21.46 -28.65 38.71
CA LEU A 464 -21.94 -29.67 37.77
C LEU A 464 -20.92 -30.81 37.57
N SER A 465 -19.99 -30.97 38.54
CA SER A 465 -19.02 -32.07 38.64
C SER A 465 -19.28 -32.92 39.88
#